data_AF-H9F4W0-F1
#
_entry.id   AF-H9F4W0-F1
#
_cell.length_a   1.000
_cell.length_b   1.000
_cell.length_c   1.000
_cell.angle_alpha   90.00
_cell.angle_beta   90.00
_cell.angle_gamma   90.00
#
_symmetry.space_group_name_H-M   'P 1'
#
loop_
_entity.id
_entity.type
_entity.pdbx_description
1 polymer ?
#
loop_
_entity_poly.entity_id
_entity_poly.type
_entity_poly.pdbx_seq_one_letter_code
_entity_poly.pdbx_strand_id
1 'polypeptide(L)'
;VLWTLVVSRWFICLFVDVLPVETVLRIWDCLFNEGSKIIFRVALTLIKQHQEFILEAASIPDICDKFKQITKGSFVMECHTFMQKIFSEPGSLSMATVAKLRESCRARLLAQG
;
A
#
# COMPACT_ATOMS: atom_id res chain seq x y z
N VAL A 1 14.04 10.46 -6.81
CA VAL A 1 13.34 11.28 -5.78
C VAL A 1 11.82 11.30 -5.98
N LEU A 2 11.32 11.62 -7.18
CA LEU A 2 9.85 11.72 -7.43
C LEU A 2 9.06 10.44 -7.07
N TRP A 3 9.56 9.26 -7.47
CA TRP A 3 8.94 7.97 -7.15
C TRP A 3 8.75 7.73 -5.65
N THR A 4 9.79 8.02 -4.86
CA THR A 4 9.75 7.86 -3.40
C THR A 4 8.64 8.71 -2.79
N LEU A 5 8.41 9.92 -3.31
CA LEU A 5 7.34 10.81 -2.81
C LEU A 5 5.94 10.26 -3.05
N VAL A 6 5.68 9.60 -4.20
CA VAL A 6 4.35 9.08 -4.55
C VAL A 6 3.90 8.03 -3.52
N VAL A 7 4.76 7.05 -3.26
CA VAL A 7 4.43 5.93 -2.36
C VAL A 7 4.63 6.31 -0.88
N SER A 8 5.52 7.26 -0.56
CA SER A 8 5.74 7.67 0.85
C SER A 8 4.48 8.22 1.49
N ARG A 9 3.63 8.94 0.74
CA ARG A 9 2.36 9.47 1.25
C ARG A 9 1.40 8.36 1.71
N TRP A 10 1.44 7.19 1.09
CA TRP A 10 0.60 6.05 1.46
C TRP A 10 0.87 5.64 2.92
N PHE A 11 2.15 5.60 3.30
CA PHE A 11 2.59 5.14 4.61
C PHE A 11 2.61 6.26 5.66
N ILE A 12 3.09 7.46 5.32
CA ILE A 12 3.21 8.58 6.27
C ILE A 12 1.82 9.14 6.62
N CYS A 13 0.95 9.26 5.62
CA CYS A 13 -0.39 9.83 5.80
C CYS A 13 -1.47 8.75 5.96
N LEU A 14 -1.08 7.47 6.10
CA LEU A 14 -2.02 6.34 6.28
C LEU A 14 -3.16 6.35 5.23
N PHE A 15 -2.82 6.66 3.99
CA PHE A 15 -3.71 6.79 2.82
C PHE A 15 -4.77 7.91 2.86
N VAL A 16 -4.82 8.77 3.89
CA VAL A 16 -5.90 9.76 4.07
C VAL A 16 -6.04 10.75 2.90
N ASP A 17 -4.91 11.18 2.32
CA ASP A 17 -4.90 12.12 1.19
C ASP A 17 -4.89 11.43 -0.18
N VAL A 18 -5.03 10.10 -0.20
CA VAL A 18 -4.74 9.27 -1.38
C VAL A 18 -5.95 8.46 -1.83
N LEU A 19 -6.75 7.98 -0.87
CA LEU A 19 -7.94 7.17 -1.11
C LEU A 19 -9.21 7.90 -0.64
N PRO A 20 -10.40 7.51 -1.11
CA PRO A 20 -11.67 8.06 -0.64
C PRO A 20 -11.83 7.91 0.87
N VAL A 21 -12.38 8.94 1.53
CA VAL A 21 -12.48 9.01 3.00
C VAL A 21 -13.19 7.79 3.60
N GLU A 22 -14.25 7.29 2.97
CA GLU A 22 -14.99 6.11 3.43
C GLU A 22 -14.11 4.85 3.47
N THR A 23 -13.30 4.65 2.43
CA THR A 23 -12.33 3.55 2.35
C THR A 23 -11.22 3.71 3.39
N VAL A 24 -10.71 4.93 3.58
CA VAL A 24 -9.69 5.22 4.59
C VAL A 24 -10.20 4.90 6.00
N LEU A 25 -11.44 5.27 6.33
CA LEU A 25 -12.02 4.98 7.65
C LEU A 25 -12.09 3.48 7.93
N ARG A 26 -12.50 2.65 6.95
CA ARG A 26 -12.49 1.19 7.10
C ARG A 26 -11.09 0.61 7.21
N ILE A 27 -10.13 1.15 6.47
CA ILE A 27 -8.71 0.78 6.62
C ILE A 27 -8.25 1.07 8.04
N TRP A 28 -8.65 2.22 8.60
CA TRP A 28 -8.27 2.63 9.95
C TRP A 28 -8.91 1.77 11.03
N ASP A 29 -10.17 1.35 10.89
CA ASP A 29 -10.79 0.37 11.79
C ASP A 29 -9.93 -0.89 11.91
N CYS A 30 -9.51 -1.44 10.76
CA CYS A 30 -8.64 -2.61 10.72
C CYS A 30 -7.22 -2.31 11.22
N LEU A 31 -6.67 -1.13 10.92
CA LEU A 31 -5.35 -0.71 11.36
C LEU A 31 -5.26 -0.68 12.89
N PHE A 32 -6.26 -0.10 13.55
CA PHE A 32 -6.29 0.00 15.01
C PHE A 32 -6.57 -1.35 15.68
N ASN A 33 -7.30 -2.25 15.02
CA ASN A 33 -7.58 -3.59 15.53
C ASN A 33 -6.43 -4.60 15.31
N GLU A 34 -5.85 -4.65 14.10
CA GLU A 34 -4.87 -5.67 13.71
C GLU A 34 -3.41 -5.16 13.62
N GLY A 35 -3.23 -3.85 13.69
CA GLY A 35 -1.93 -3.18 13.66
C GLY A 35 -1.41 -2.85 12.26
N SER A 36 -0.20 -2.29 12.24
CA SER A 36 0.43 -1.68 11.06
C SER A 36 0.61 -2.56 9.80
N LYS A 37 0.41 -3.88 9.89
CA LYS A 37 0.41 -4.76 8.70
C LYS A 37 -0.67 -4.37 7.68
N ILE A 38 -1.76 -3.75 8.14
CA ILE A 38 -2.88 -3.35 7.27
C ILE A 38 -2.43 -2.37 6.20
N ILE A 39 -1.56 -1.40 6.53
CA ILE A 39 -1.05 -0.43 5.55
C ILE A 39 -0.30 -1.13 4.41
N PHE A 40 0.47 -2.19 4.72
CA PHE A 40 1.14 -3.00 3.71
C PHE A 40 0.16 -3.83 2.87
N ARG A 41 -0.89 -4.39 3.49
CA ARG A 41 -1.94 -5.13 2.76
C ARG A 41 -2.62 -4.24 1.72
N VAL A 42 -3.03 -3.03 2.12
CA VAL A 42 -3.63 -2.04 1.22
C VAL A 42 -2.70 -1.71 0.05
N ALA A 43 -1.43 -1.42 0.34
CA ALA A 43 -0.44 -1.11 -0.70
C ALA A 43 -0.25 -2.28 -1.69
N LEU A 44 -0.11 -3.51 -1.18
CA LEU A 44 0.07 -4.69 -2.01
C LEU A 44 -1.16 -5.01 -2.87
N THR A 45 -2.37 -4.85 -2.32
CA THR A 45 -3.62 -5.03 -3.08
C THR A 45 -3.74 -4.00 -4.20
N LEU A 46 -3.45 -2.72 -3.96
CA LEU A 46 -3.47 -1.70 -5.00
C LEU A 46 -2.52 -2.05 -6.16
N ILE A 47 -1.30 -2.48 -5.83
CA ILE A 47 -0.30 -2.86 -6.83
C ILE A 47 -0.71 -4.12 -7.58
N LYS A 48 -1.16 -5.16 -6.87
CA LYS A 48 -1.53 -6.45 -7.46
C LYS A 48 -2.75 -6.34 -8.37
N GLN A 49 -3.76 -5.59 -7.94
CA GLN A 49 -4.98 -5.37 -8.73
C GLN A 49 -4.72 -4.63 -10.04
N HIS A 50 -3.67 -3.80 -10.10
CA HIS A 50 -3.30 -3.01 -11.27
C HIS A 50 -1.96 -3.42 -11.86
N GLN A 51 -1.51 -4.65 -11.61
CA GLN A 51 -0.17 -5.10 -11.99
C GLN A 51 0.04 -4.98 -13.50
N GLU A 52 -0.92 -5.44 -14.31
CA GLU A 52 -0.84 -5.37 -15.78
C GLU A 52 -0.72 -3.91 -16.25
N PHE A 53 -1.59 -3.03 -15.74
CA PHE A 53 -1.53 -1.60 -16.03
C PHE A 53 -0.20 -0.97 -15.63
N ILE A 54 0.37 -1.33 -14.48
CA ILE A 54 1.68 -0.83 -14.04
C ILE A 54 2.81 -1.33 -14.95
N LEU A 55 2.75 -2.59 -15.41
CA LEU A 55 3.77 -3.22 -16.25
C LEU A 55 3.85 -2.64 -17.66
N GLU A 56 2.80 -1.99 -18.14
CA GLU A 56 2.81 -1.25 -19.42
C GLU A 56 3.70 0.00 -19.40
N ALA A 57 4.19 0.42 -18.23
CA ALA A 57 4.93 1.68 -18.10
C ALA A 57 6.26 1.65 -18.87
N ALA A 58 6.50 2.67 -19.69
CA ALA A 58 7.72 2.77 -20.50
C ALA A 58 8.84 3.59 -19.83
N SER A 59 8.55 4.29 -18.73
CA SER A 59 9.51 5.18 -18.07
C SER A 59 9.17 5.43 -16.60
N ILE A 60 10.13 5.91 -15.81
CA ILE A 60 9.89 6.24 -14.39
C ILE A 60 8.75 7.27 -14.18
N PRO A 61 8.67 8.38 -14.96
CA PRO A 61 7.53 9.30 -14.88
C PRO A 61 6.18 8.60 -15.12
N ASP A 62 6.12 7.71 -16.11
CA ASP A 62 4.92 6.94 -16.43
C ASP A 62 4.52 6.00 -15.29
N ILE A 63 5.48 5.29 -14.66
CA ILE A 63 5.21 4.50 -13.45
C ILE A 63 4.65 5.41 -12.33
N CYS A 64 5.22 6.59 -12.12
CA CYS A 64 4.73 7.54 -11.11
C CYS A 64 3.27 7.95 -11.37
N ASP A 65 2.92 8.22 -12.63
CA ASP A 65 1.58 8.64 -13.00
C ASP A 65 0.58 7.48 -12.94
N LYS A 66 1.00 6.26 -13.32
CA LYS A 66 0.21 5.04 -13.10
C LYS A 66 -0.06 4.82 -11.61
N PHE A 67 0.94 4.99 -10.73
CA PHE A 67 0.74 4.88 -9.29
C PHE A 67 -0.17 5.95 -8.67
N LYS A 68 -0.29 7.13 -9.29
CA LYS A 68 -1.29 8.12 -8.90
C LYS A 68 -2.70 7.77 -9.39
N GLN A 69 -2.80 6.99 -10.46
CA GLN A 69 -4.08 6.58 -11.07
C GLN A 69 -4.71 5.39 -10.34
N ILE A 70 -3.91 4.41 -9.89
CA ILE A 70 -4.42 3.22 -9.19
C ILE A 70 -5.10 3.52 -7.84
N THR A 71 -4.88 4.72 -7.29
CA THR A 71 -5.53 5.18 -6.05
C THR A 71 -6.82 5.96 -6.33
N LYS A 72 -7.29 5.96 -7.59
CA LYS A 72 -8.51 6.61 -8.05
C LYS A 72 -9.40 5.60 -8.79
N GLY A 73 -10.62 6.00 -9.11
CA GLY A 73 -11.55 5.19 -9.88
C GLY A 73 -12.44 4.29 -9.04
N SER A 74 -13.27 3.48 -9.70
CA SER A 74 -14.34 2.70 -9.07
C SER A 74 -13.81 1.70 -8.04
N PHE A 75 -12.66 1.07 -8.29
CA PHE A 75 -12.11 0.04 -7.42
C PHE A 75 -11.91 0.52 -5.96
N VAL A 76 -11.41 1.74 -5.77
CA VAL A 76 -11.16 2.30 -4.43
C VAL A 76 -12.37 3.01 -3.83
N MET A 77 -13.39 3.29 -4.65
CA MET A 77 -14.69 3.83 -4.22
C MET A 77 -15.62 2.73 -3.72
N GLU A 78 -15.55 1.52 -4.30
CA GLU A 78 -16.30 0.34 -3.88
C GLU A 78 -15.69 -0.25 -2.59
N CYS A 79 -15.87 0.48 -1.49
CA CYS A 79 -15.21 0.26 -0.20
C CYS A 79 -15.35 -1.19 0.30
N HIS A 80 -16.54 -1.78 0.19
CA HIS A 80 -16.78 -3.15 0.67
C HIS A 80 -15.93 -4.17 -0.08
N THR A 81 -15.98 -4.15 -1.42
CA THR A 81 -15.21 -5.06 -2.27
C THR A 81 -13.71 -4.82 -2.14
N PHE A 82 -13.30 -3.56 -2.03
CA PHE A 82 -11.91 -3.20 -1.76
C PHE A 82 -11.42 -3.83 -0.46
N MET A 83 -12.17 -3.67 0.63
CA MET A 83 -11.80 -4.23 1.92
C MET A 83 -11.77 -5.77 1.90
N GLN A 84 -12.68 -6.44 1.19
CA GLN A 84 -12.58 -7.90 1.02
C GLN A 84 -11.27 -8.32 0.35
N LYS A 85 -10.84 -7.57 -0.68
CA LYS A 85 -9.61 -7.84 -1.42
C LYS A 85 -8.33 -7.60 -0.61
N ILE A 86 -8.29 -6.62 0.30
CA ILE A 86 -7.09 -6.42 1.15
C ILE A 86 -6.81 -7.61 2.08
N PHE A 87 -7.86 -8.38 2.41
CA PHE A 87 -7.72 -9.56 3.26
C PHE A 87 -7.40 -10.83 2.47
N SER A 88 -7.89 -10.95 1.24
CA SER A 88 -7.70 -12.16 0.42
C SER A 88 -6.46 -12.10 -0.50
N GLU A 89 -6.19 -10.98 -1.17
CA GLU A 89 -5.20 -10.94 -2.26
C GLU A 89 -3.73 -10.95 -1.82
N PRO A 90 -3.31 -10.23 -0.76
CA PRO A 90 -1.91 -10.23 -0.30
C PRO A 90 -1.49 -11.55 0.37
N GLY A 91 -2.40 -12.52 0.50
CA GLY A 91 -2.13 -13.79 1.17
C GLY A 91 -1.84 -13.63 2.67
N SER A 92 -0.95 -14.48 3.20
CA SER A 92 -0.56 -14.43 4.60
C SER A 92 0.52 -13.36 4.85
N LEU A 93 0.10 -12.21 5.39
CA LEU A 93 1.01 -11.21 5.94
C LEU A 93 0.79 -11.08 7.44
N SER A 94 1.56 -11.85 8.22
CA SER A 94 1.49 -11.83 9.68
C SER A 94 2.28 -10.65 10.27
N MET A 95 1.90 -10.21 11.47
CA MET A 95 2.68 -9.20 12.20
C MET A 95 4.10 -9.68 12.52
N ALA A 96 4.29 -10.98 12.78
CA ALA A 96 5.61 -11.56 13.01
C ALA A 96 6.51 -11.44 11.76
N THR A 97 5.96 -11.69 10.57
CA THR A 97 6.67 -11.49 9.30
C THR A 97 7.09 -10.04 9.13
N VAL A 98 6.18 -9.09 9.38
CA VAL A 98 6.48 -7.65 9.29
C VAL A 98 7.55 -7.24 10.30
N ALA A 99 7.49 -7.75 11.54
CA ALA A 99 8.48 -7.48 12.57
C ALA A 99 9.88 -7.99 12.17
N LYS A 100 9.97 -9.23 11.67
CA LYS A 100 11.21 -9.84 11.17
C LYS A 100 11.83 -9.04 10.02
N LEU A 101 10.99 -8.59 9.07
CA LEU A 101 11.45 -7.75 7.95
C LEU A 101 11.98 -6.40 8.44
N ARG A 102 11.32 -5.76 9.40
CA ARG A 102 11.78 -4.51 10.02
C ARG A 102 13.11 -4.67 10.73
N GLU A 103 13.29 -5.76 11.47
CA GLU A 103 14.56 -6.07 12.15
C GLU A 103 15.68 -6.30 11.15
N SER A 104 15.43 -7.08 10.10
CA SER A 104 16.40 -7.30 9.01
C SER A 104 16.80 -6.00 8.31
N CYS A 105 15.83 -5.09 8.06
CA CYS A 105 16.13 -3.77 7.53
C CYS A 105 16.98 -2.92 8.49
N ARG A 106 16.65 -2.89 9.79
CA ARG A 106 17.44 -2.15 10.79
C ARG A 106 18.88 -2.67 10.87
N ALA A 107 19.06 -3.99 10.89
CA ALA A 107 20.39 -4.61 10.93
C ALA A 107 21.24 -4.21 9.70
N ARG A 108 20.64 -4.19 8.50
CA ARG A 108 21.33 -3.74 7.28
C ARG A 108 21.74 -2.27 7.33
N LEU A 109 20.89 -1.39 7.87
CA LEU A 109 21.21 0.03 7.99
C LEU A 109 22.36 0.27 8.98
N LEU A 110 22.37 -0.45 10.11
CA LEU A 110 23.45 -0.37 11.09
C LEU A 110 24.78 -0.93 10.57
N ALA A 111 24.75 -1.88 9.63
CA ALA A 111 25.95 -2.42 9.01
C ALA A 111 26.56 -1.50 7.92
N GLN A 112 25.83 -0.47 7.48
CA GLN A 112 26.25 0.47 6.44
C GLN A 112 26.75 1.80 6.99
N GLY A 113 26.54 2.09 8.27
CA GLY A 113 27.03 3.27 8.99
C GLY A 113 28.18 2.92 9.91
#